data_AF-A0A3P8ZWZ5-F1
#
_entry.id   AF-A0A3P8ZWZ5-F1
#
_cell.length_a   1.000
_cell.length_b   1.000
_cell.length_c   1.000
_cell.angle_alpha   90.00
_cell.angle_beta   90.00
_cell.angle_gamma   90.00
#
_symmetry.space_group_name_H-M   'P 1'
#
loop_
_entity.id
_entity.type
_entity.pdbx_description
1 polymer ?
#
loop_
_entity_poly.entity_id
_entity_poly.type
_entity_poly.pdbx_seq_one_letter_code
_entity_poly.pdbx_strand_id
1 'polypeptide(L)'
;MDGCVVRLHAVRFKPELHARGDFTAQPIKVHFHDLLGIRDAPELVTQVDNMDILCSVVALFDVCLPDIGLRHIHETVYSYGTHTIILLRQQSEVLEKYRSRTPASSRVGSLSSPIPAVVNENRESEGQHLKVFSDSEESSEDSSDEHKEGEAGTEPSGRSAWQTFSTGMKDFVARAQERRAQRGALGDQRQIPPTAVGAESLVVGAAVFQLNTLSTGETVLQLSLMATRKCYRSSGVGRYIIELLKSQSVCGPYDALVAHADTDAVDFFSRCGLTDDILLNDKFREVRDEWTNTTLMSYLPPFTTESASRNPGFSLMLPELELEVKKARSRALSAYQQQVVCVTRLVREVKTLREQLALQRGEVDKLNNELDIERERRQRAEQKLLEYKLWETRQLLERQDTSDSDDPDQNDPESSREALISPPNFLDLYADGDAV
;
A
#
# COMPACT_ATOMS: atom_id res chain seq x y z
N MET A 1 22.44 -15.87 13.50
CA MET A 1 22.99 -16.98 12.69
C MET A 1 23.08 -16.40 11.29
N ASP A 2 24.17 -15.68 11.04
CA ASP A 2 24.21 -14.68 9.98
C ASP A 2 25.09 -15.23 8.87
N GLY A 3 24.43 -15.81 7.88
CA GLY A 3 25.03 -16.33 6.67
C GLY A 3 24.02 -16.22 5.53
N CYS A 4 24.50 -16.08 4.29
CA CYS A 4 23.65 -15.96 3.10
C CYS A 4 22.76 -17.20 2.86
N VAL A 5 23.05 -18.32 3.54
CA VAL A 5 22.29 -19.57 3.50
C VAL A 5 22.16 -20.17 4.90
N VAL A 6 20.94 -20.48 5.33
CA VAL A 6 20.64 -21.18 6.58
C VAL A 6 19.76 -22.39 6.28
N ARG A 7 20.25 -23.59 6.60
CA ARG A 7 19.53 -24.86 6.41
C ARG A 7 18.79 -25.24 7.69
N LEU A 8 17.50 -25.49 7.59
CA LEU A 8 16.66 -25.96 8.69
C LEU A 8 16.46 -27.48 8.62
N HIS A 9 15.87 -28.05 9.67
CA HIS A 9 15.59 -29.49 9.72
C HIS A 9 14.56 -29.90 8.66
N ALA A 10 14.82 -31.02 8.00
CA ALA A 10 13.91 -31.59 7.01
C ALA A 10 12.59 -32.04 7.67
N VAL A 11 11.48 -31.82 6.97
CA VAL A 11 10.14 -32.16 7.43
C VAL A 11 9.48 -33.10 6.44
N ARG A 12 8.74 -34.08 6.97
CA ARG A 12 7.96 -35.03 6.19
C ARG A 12 6.52 -34.54 6.07
N PHE A 13 6.04 -34.46 4.84
CA PHE A 13 4.68 -34.08 4.47
C PHE A 13 3.87 -35.31 4.09
N LYS A 14 2.62 -35.34 4.56
CA LYS A 14 1.62 -36.38 4.25
C LYS A 14 0.46 -35.74 3.50
N PRO A 15 0.39 -35.87 2.17
CA PRO A 15 -0.70 -35.29 1.39
C PRO A 15 -2.05 -35.91 1.79
N GLU A 16 -3.10 -35.10 1.92
CA GLU A 16 -4.45 -35.58 2.29
C GLU A 16 -5.09 -36.41 1.16
N LEU A 17 -4.68 -36.19 -0.10
CA LEU A 17 -5.15 -36.96 -1.25
C LEU A 17 -4.23 -38.18 -1.49
N HIS A 18 -4.81 -39.38 -1.33
CA HIS A 18 -4.20 -40.72 -1.51
C HIS A 18 -3.49 -41.00 -2.85
N ALA A 19 -3.31 -40.02 -3.73
CA ALA A 19 -2.72 -40.19 -5.05
C ALA A 19 -1.19 -40.00 -5.08
N ARG A 20 -0.56 -39.43 -4.05
CA ARG A 20 0.90 -39.16 -4.05
C ARG A 20 1.46 -39.46 -2.66
N GLY A 21 2.41 -40.38 -2.59
CA GLY A 21 3.03 -40.82 -1.34
C GLY A 21 3.71 -39.70 -0.56
N ASP A 22 4.01 -39.99 0.70
CA ASP A 22 4.74 -39.10 1.61
C ASP A 22 6.02 -38.57 0.96
N PHE A 23 6.34 -37.30 1.24
CA PHE A 23 7.57 -36.69 0.77
C PHE A 23 8.29 -35.91 1.84
N THR A 24 9.62 -35.81 1.73
CA THR A 24 10.43 -34.98 2.63
C THR A 24 10.89 -33.72 1.91
N ALA A 25 10.84 -32.58 2.60
CA ALA A 25 11.39 -31.33 2.11
C ALA A 25 12.21 -30.65 3.20
N GLN A 26 13.35 -30.09 2.80
CA GLN A 26 14.24 -29.29 3.64
C GLN A 26 13.97 -27.81 3.40
N PRO A 27 13.69 -27.03 4.46
CA PRO A 27 13.62 -25.58 4.35
C PRO A 27 15.02 -24.98 4.35
N ILE A 28 15.27 -24.10 3.40
CA ILE A 28 16.50 -23.32 3.32
C ILE A 28 16.12 -21.85 3.23
N LYS A 29 16.65 -21.03 4.16
CA LYS A 29 16.56 -19.57 4.11
C LYS A 29 17.79 -19.06 3.35
N VAL A 30 17.57 -18.26 2.31
CA VAL A 30 18.59 -17.82 1.36
C VAL A 30 18.47 -16.32 1.10
N HIS A 31 19.61 -15.66 0.97
CA HIS A 31 19.74 -14.30 0.48
C HIS A 31 20.36 -14.32 -0.92
N PHE A 32 19.54 -14.27 -1.97
CA PHE A 32 20.03 -14.45 -3.35
C PHE A 32 20.97 -13.33 -3.80
N HIS A 33 20.68 -12.08 -3.42
CA HIS A 33 21.54 -10.94 -3.70
C HIS A 33 22.97 -11.18 -3.20
N ASP A 34 23.10 -11.64 -1.95
CA ASP A 34 24.41 -11.88 -1.34
C ASP A 34 25.04 -13.17 -1.85
N LEU A 35 24.24 -14.22 -2.04
CA LEU A 35 24.71 -15.52 -2.52
C LEU A 35 25.37 -15.42 -3.90
N LEU A 36 24.75 -14.71 -4.84
CA LEU A 36 25.25 -14.57 -6.21
C LEU A 36 26.33 -13.49 -6.34
N GLY A 37 26.48 -12.61 -5.33
CA GLY A 37 27.57 -11.64 -5.25
C GLY A 37 28.90 -12.21 -4.73
N ILE A 38 28.88 -13.38 -4.07
CA ILE A 38 30.08 -14.02 -3.49
C ILE A 38 30.76 -14.92 -4.52
N ARG A 39 32.08 -14.80 -4.66
CA ARG A 39 32.88 -15.60 -5.61
C ARG A 39 32.90 -17.10 -5.28
N ASP A 40 32.98 -17.46 -4.00
CA ASP A 40 32.93 -18.83 -3.50
C ASP A 40 31.62 -19.07 -2.74
N ALA A 41 30.50 -18.94 -3.46
CA ALA A 41 29.17 -19.08 -2.88
C ALA A 41 28.93 -20.52 -2.38
N PRO A 42 28.31 -20.72 -1.20
CA PRO A 42 27.92 -22.06 -0.76
C PRO A 42 26.90 -22.67 -1.73
N GLU A 43 27.10 -23.93 -2.11
CA GLU A 43 26.13 -24.68 -2.91
C GLU A 43 24.85 -24.91 -2.11
N LEU A 44 23.70 -24.49 -2.64
CA LEU A 44 22.39 -24.75 -2.03
C LEU A 44 22.02 -26.24 -2.13
N VAL A 45 22.20 -26.81 -3.32
CA VAL A 45 21.99 -28.22 -3.64
C VAL A 45 23.25 -28.71 -4.34
N THR A 46 23.76 -29.87 -3.93
CA THR A 46 24.92 -30.49 -4.57
C THR A 46 24.66 -30.71 -6.06
N GLN A 47 25.59 -30.30 -6.92
CA GLN A 47 25.54 -30.50 -8.37
C GLN A 47 24.44 -29.71 -9.11
N VAL A 48 23.84 -28.69 -8.49
CA VAL A 48 22.89 -27.78 -9.14
C VAL A 48 23.38 -26.34 -8.99
N ASP A 49 23.39 -25.60 -10.09
CA ASP A 49 23.78 -24.19 -10.08
C ASP A 49 22.80 -23.36 -9.23
N ASN A 50 23.32 -22.45 -8.41
CA ASN A 50 22.53 -21.51 -7.62
C ASN A 50 21.68 -20.60 -8.52
N MET A 51 22.15 -20.31 -9.74
CA MET A 51 21.36 -19.58 -10.74
C MET A 51 20.14 -20.39 -11.21
N ASP A 52 20.28 -21.70 -11.43
CA ASP A 52 19.16 -22.57 -11.80
C ASP A 52 18.09 -22.65 -10.68
N ILE A 53 18.50 -22.55 -9.41
CA ILE A 53 17.57 -22.50 -8.28
C ILE A 53 16.83 -21.15 -8.25
N LEU A 54 17.52 -20.03 -8.47
CA LEU A 54 16.87 -18.72 -8.60
C LEU A 54 15.87 -18.73 -9.75
N CYS A 55 16.27 -19.22 -10.94
CA CYS A 55 15.39 -19.36 -12.10
C CYS A 55 14.18 -20.24 -11.78
N SER A 56 14.37 -21.37 -11.09
CA SER A 56 13.28 -22.24 -10.67
C SER A 56 12.31 -21.58 -9.69
N VAL A 57 12.80 -20.73 -8.77
CA VAL A 57 11.96 -20.01 -7.80
C VAL A 57 11.18 -18.90 -8.50
N VAL A 58 11.82 -18.13 -9.37
CA VAL A 58 11.16 -17.08 -10.15
C VAL A 58 10.11 -17.68 -11.09
N ALA A 59 10.44 -18.78 -11.78
CA ALA A 59 9.47 -19.50 -12.61
C ALA A 59 8.31 -20.07 -11.80
N LEU A 60 8.52 -20.48 -10.54
CA LEU A 60 7.45 -20.94 -9.67
C LEU A 60 6.47 -19.80 -9.35
N PHE A 61 6.99 -18.63 -9.00
CA PHE A 61 6.16 -17.45 -8.73
C PHE A 61 5.42 -17.01 -9.99
N ASP A 62 6.08 -16.96 -11.14
CA ASP A 62 5.45 -16.55 -12.40
C ASP A 62 4.27 -17.47 -12.78
N VAL A 63 4.43 -18.78 -12.59
CA VAL A 63 3.34 -19.76 -12.82
C VAL A 63 2.21 -19.66 -11.79
N CYS A 64 2.50 -19.26 -10.56
CA CYS A 64 1.50 -19.21 -9.48
C CYS A 64 0.84 -17.84 -9.31
N LEU A 65 1.50 -16.77 -9.76
CA LEU A 65 1.16 -15.35 -9.60
C LEU A 65 1.38 -14.63 -10.95
N PRO A 66 0.60 -14.96 -11.99
CA PRO A 66 0.85 -14.50 -13.35
C PRO A 66 0.70 -12.98 -13.52
N ASP A 67 -0.10 -12.33 -12.66
CA ASP A 67 -0.44 -10.91 -12.79
C ASP A 67 0.70 -9.95 -12.38
N ILE A 68 1.76 -10.47 -11.75
CA ILE A 68 2.89 -9.66 -11.24
C ILE A 68 3.92 -9.37 -12.34
N GLY A 69 4.11 -10.31 -13.26
CA GLY A 69 5.14 -10.24 -14.30
C GLY A 69 6.55 -10.62 -13.82
N LEU A 70 7.27 -11.36 -14.67
CA LEU A 70 8.57 -11.97 -14.38
C LEU A 70 9.63 -10.98 -13.86
N ARG A 71 9.66 -9.76 -14.40
CA ARG A 71 10.65 -8.75 -14.03
C ARG A 71 10.48 -8.27 -12.60
N HIS A 72 9.25 -7.97 -12.22
CA HIS A 72 8.94 -7.55 -10.85
C HIS A 72 9.21 -8.68 -9.86
N ILE A 73 8.87 -9.93 -10.20
CA ILE A 73 9.19 -11.11 -9.38
C ILE A 73 10.71 -11.22 -9.15
N HIS A 74 11.52 -11.14 -10.21
CA HIS A 74 12.98 -11.20 -10.08
C HIS A 74 13.51 -10.04 -9.24
N GLU A 75 13.05 -8.82 -9.47
CA GLU A 75 13.44 -7.64 -8.69
C GLU A 75 13.09 -7.82 -7.20
N THR A 76 11.93 -8.39 -6.86
CA THR A 76 11.56 -8.69 -5.47
C THR A 76 12.43 -9.79 -4.84
N VAL A 77 12.68 -10.89 -5.56
CA VAL A 77 13.48 -12.02 -5.05
C VAL A 77 14.96 -11.66 -4.91
N TYR A 78 15.49 -10.82 -5.82
CA TYR A 78 16.90 -10.42 -5.88
C TYR A 78 17.18 -9.05 -5.22
N SER A 79 16.21 -8.45 -4.55
CA SER A 79 16.40 -7.16 -3.88
C SER A 79 17.34 -7.26 -2.67
N TYR A 80 17.97 -6.14 -2.31
CA TYR A 80 18.81 -6.05 -1.14
C TYR A 80 17.99 -6.17 0.14
N GLY A 81 18.43 -7.00 1.09
CA GLY A 81 17.75 -7.20 2.38
C GLY A 81 16.52 -8.12 2.33
N THR A 82 16.16 -8.66 1.15
CA THR A 82 15.11 -9.67 1.05
C THR A 82 15.66 -11.05 1.37
N HIS A 83 14.78 -11.87 1.93
CA HIS A 83 15.07 -13.22 2.36
C HIS A 83 14.09 -14.16 1.68
N THR A 84 14.59 -15.28 1.14
CA THR A 84 13.75 -16.29 0.50
C THR A 84 13.84 -17.61 1.27
N ILE A 85 12.69 -18.13 1.71
CA ILE A 85 12.56 -19.50 2.21
C ILE A 85 12.19 -20.39 1.03
N ILE A 86 12.99 -21.42 0.79
CA ILE A 86 12.77 -22.41 -0.27
C ILE A 86 12.58 -23.77 0.38
N LEU A 87 11.56 -24.51 -0.04
CA LEU A 87 11.36 -25.90 0.34
C LEU A 87 11.84 -26.82 -0.79
N LEU A 88 12.91 -27.55 -0.51
CA LEU A 88 13.58 -28.43 -1.48
C LEU A 88 13.40 -29.90 -1.09
N ARG A 89 13.03 -30.75 -2.05
CA ARG A 89 13.04 -32.21 -1.87
C ARG A 89 14.46 -32.77 -2.03
N GLN A 90 14.67 -33.93 -1.44
CA GLN A 90 15.89 -34.70 -1.69
C GLN A 90 15.87 -35.28 -3.10
N GLN A 91 17.00 -35.18 -3.82
CA GLN A 91 17.14 -35.67 -5.19
C GLN A 91 16.88 -37.19 -5.31
N SER A 92 17.31 -37.97 -4.31
CA SER A 92 17.08 -39.42 -4.22
C SER A 92 15.59 -39.77 -4.23
N GLU A 93 14.79 -39.08 -3.43
CA GLU A 93 13.35 -39.31 -3.31
C GLU A 93 12.59 -38.93 -4.59
N VAL A 94 13.06 -37.91 -5.30
CA VAL A 94 12.51 -37.52 -6.61
C VAL A 94 12.84 -38.56 -7.67
N LEU A 95 14.07 -39.08 -7.69
CA LEU A 95 14.49 -40.15 -8.60
C LEU A 95 13.68 -41.44 -8.37
N GLU A 96 13.49 -41.85 -7.12
CA GLU A 96 12.66 -43.01 -6.77
C GLU A 96 11.22 -42.82 -7.25
N LYS A 97 10.64 -41.64 -7.04
CA LYS A 97 9.31 -41.31 -7.54
C LYS A 97 9.23 -41.45 -9.06
N TYR A 98 10.23 -40.96 -9.80
CA TYR A 98 10.24 -41.11 -11.26
C TYR A 98 10.42 -42.57 -11.70
N ARG A 99 11.24 -43.37 -11.01
CA ARG A 99 11.40 -44.82 -11.29
C ARG A 99 10.14 -45.64 -10.97
N SER A 100 9.37 -45.20 -9.97
CA SER A 100 8.14 -45.87 -9.53
C SER A 100 6.92 -45.59 -10.40
N ARG A 101 6.96 -44.54 -11.24
CA ARG A 101 5.88 -44.23 -12.18
C ARG A 101 5.83 -45.31 -13.26
N THR A 102 4.82 -46.17 -13.19
CA THR A 102 4.48 -47.08 -14.27
C THR A 102 3.84 -46.27 -15.39
N PRO A 103 4.23 -46.41 -16.67
CA PRO A 103 3.52 -45.76 -17.76
C PRO A 103 2.05 -46.23 -17.71
N ALA A 104 1.12 -45.28 -17.67
CA ALA A 104 -0.29 -45.58 -17.71
C ALA A 104 -0.57 -46.31 -19.04
N SER A 105 -0.89 -47.59 -18.96
CA SER A 105 -1.41 -48.35 -20.09
C SER A 105 -2.61 -47.60 -20.67
N SER A 106 -2.52 -47.33 -21.97
CA SER A 106 -3.58 -46.86 -22.87
C SER A 106 -4.99 -47.24 -22.40
N ARG A 107 -5.70 -46.32 -21.74
CA ARG A 107 -7.16 -46.37 -21.69
C ARG A 107 -7.70 -45.59 -22.87
N VAL A 108 -7.73 -46.28 -24.01
CA VAL A 108 -8.69 -45.99 -25.08
C VAL A 108 -10.08 -46.10 -24.45
N GLY A 109 -10.84 -45.01 -24.40
CA GLY A 109 -12.16 -45.01 -23.77
C GLY A 109 -12.80 -43.64 -23.67
N SER A 110 -13.25 -43.14 -24.82
CA SER A 110 -14.27 -42.11 -25.07
C SER A 110 -15.14 -41.69 -23.86
N LEU A 111 -15.24 -40.37 -23.62
CA LEU A 111 -16.48 -39.60 -23.83
C LEU A 111 -16.21 -38.11 -23.59
N SER A 112 -16.36 -37.35 -24.67
CA SER A 112 -16.33 -35.89 -24.76
C SER A 112 -17.54 -35.23 -24.09
N SER A 113 -17.32 -34.10 -23.44
CA SER A 113 -18.31 -33.01 -23.33
C SER A 113 -17.58 -31.68 -23.28
N PRO A 114 -17.78 -30.76 -24.24
CA PRO A 114 -17.18 -29.43 -24.23
C PRO A 114 -18.02 -28.45 -23.41
N ILE A 115 -17.36 -27.57 -22.65
CA ILE A 115 -17.95 -26.33 -22.09
C ILE A 115 -17.17 -25.16 -22.73
N PRO A 116 -17.86 -24.09 -23.18
CA PRO A 116 -17.35 -23.22 -24.24
C PRO A 116 -16.29 -22.22 -23.75
N ALA A 117 -15.28 -22.03 -24.58
CA ALA A 117 -14.27 -21.00 -24.46
C ALA A 117 -14.91 -19.61 -24.68
N VAL A 118 -14.83 -18.75 -23.66
CA VAL A 118 -14.93 -17.31 -23.86
C VAL A 118 -13.54 -16.85 -24.26
N VAL A 119 -13.42 -16.47 -25.52
CA VAL A 119 -12.23 -15.86 -26.13
C VAL A 119 -12.00 -14.51 -25.46
N ASN A 120 -10.85 -14.34 -24.82
CA ASN A 120 -10.24 -13.02 -24.63
C ASN A 120 -8.83 -13.10 -25.19
N GLU A 121 -8.65 -12.45 -26.34
CA GLU A 121 -7.39 -12.25 -27.03
C GLU A 121 -6.49 -11.31 -26.20
N ASN A 122 -5.18 -11.63 -26.14
CA ASN A 122 -4.01 -10.89 -25.59
C ASN A 122 -3.29 -11.53 -24.39
N ARG A 123 -2.83 -12.78 -24.50
CA ARG A 123 -1.94 -13.41 -23.50
C ARG A 123 -0.77 -14.17 -24.18
N GLU A 124 0.12 -13.43 -24.82
CA GLU A 124 1.25 -13.98 -25.61
C GLU A 124 2.52 -14.32 -24.78
N SER A 125 2.53 -14.12 -23.45
CA SER A 125 3.65 -14.53 -22.57
C SER A 125 3.32 -15.66 -21.58
N GLU A 126 2.08 -16.14 -21.53
CA GLU A 126 1.62 -17.03 -20.44
C GLU A 126 2.06 -18.50 -20.55
N GLY A 127 2.66 -18.90 -21.68
CA GLY A 127 2.93 -20.31 -21.97
C GLY A 127 4.34 -20.81 -21.60
N GLN A 128 5.35 -19.95 -21.47
CA GLN A 128 6.74 -20.40 -21.50
C GLN A 128 7.21 -21.03 -20.18
N HIS A 129 6.83 -20.46 -19.03
CA HIS A 129 7.26 -20.98 -17.72
C HIS A 129 6.33 -22.07 -17.18
N LEU A 130 5.10 -22.17 -17.69
CA LEU A 130 4.22 -23.32 -17.47
C LEU A 130 4.90 -24.63 -17.92
N LYS A 131 5.72 -24.56 -18.98
CA LYS A 131 6.52 -25.70 -19.47
C LYS A 131 7.53 -26.18 -18.41
N VAL A 132 8.02 -25.36 -17.49
CA VAL A 132 8.95 -25.79 -16.42
C VAL A 132 8.25 -26.71 -15.42
N PHE A 133 7.01 -26.41 -15.05
CA PHE A 133 6.27 -27.10 -13.98
C PHE A 133 5.10 -27.98 -14.44
N SER A 134 4.90 -28.18 -15.75
CA SER A 134 3.83 -29.06 -16.26
C SER A 134 3.94 -30.47 -15.68
N ASP A 135 3.00 -30.81 -14.81
CA ASP A 135 2.92 -32.10 -14.11
C ASP A 135 2.09 -33.14 -14.87
N SER A 136 1.55 -32.78 -16.04
CA SER A 136 0.84 -33.62 -17.00
C SER A 136 1.71 -33.76 -18.26
N GLU A 137 2.01 -34.99 -18.68
CA GLU A 137 2.87 -35.27 -19.85
C GLU A 137 2.10 -35.20 -21.20
N GLU A 138 0.92 -34.58 -21.21
CA GLU A 138 0.11 -34.35 -22.40
C GLU A 138 -0.14 -32.85 -22.56
N SER A 139 0.75 -32.20 -23.31
CA SER A 139 0.47 -31.02 -24.13
C SER A 139 1.81 -30.47 -24.61
N SER A 140 2.20 -30.88 -25.82
CA SER A 140 3.28 -30.25 -26.58
C SER A 140 2.64 -29.38 -27.65
N GLU A 141 2.44 -28.10 -27.33
CA GLU A 141 2.30 -27.09 -28.37
C GLU A 141 3.65 -26.38 -28.48
N ASP A 142 4.32 -26.72 -29.59
CA ASP A 142 5.57 -26.15 -30.05
C ASP A 142 5.24 -24.77 -30.63
N SER A 143 5.78 -23.73 -30.03
CA SER A 143 5.65 -22.35 -30.51
C SER A 143 7.04 -21.77 -30.51
N SER A 144 7.69 -21.87 -31.66
CA SER A 144 8.90 -21.15 -32.00
C SER A 144 8.49 -19.76 -32.48
N ASP A 145 8.80 -18.72 -31.71
CA ASP A 145 8.78 -17.35 -32.24
C ASP A 145 10.06 -16.61 -31.86
N GLU A 146 10.75 -16.17 -32.91
CA GLU A 146 11.89 -15.26 -32.86
C GLU A 146 11.37 -13.82 -32.88
N HIS A 147 11.48 -13.10 -31.77
CA HIS A 147 11.30 -11.65 -31.78
C HIS A 147 12.63 -10.91 -31.61
N LYS A 148 12.94 -10.11 -32.63
CA LYS A 148 13.96 -9.06 -32.66
C LYS A 148 13.51 -7.90 -31.77
N GLU A 149 14.30 -7.54 -30.77
CA GLU A 149 14.09 -6.28 -30.04
C GLU A 149 14.77 -5.12 -30.76
N GLY A 150 13.99 -4.05 -30.95
CA GLY A 150 14.41 -2.77 -31.47
C GLY A 150 15.24 -1.96 -30.46
N GLU A 151 16.00 -1.03 -31.03
CA GLU A 151 17.09 -0.28 -30.42
C GLU A 151 16.67 0.89 -29.51
N ALA A 152 17.61 1.23 -28.62
CA ALA A 152 17.95 2.54 -28.05
C ALA A 152 17.20 3.09 -26.81
N GLY A 153 18.01 3.42 -25.79
CA GLY A 153 17.67 4.19 -24.59
C GLY A 153 18.66 3.92 -23.45
N THR A 154 19.61 4.83 -23.24
CA THR A 154 20.77 4.76 -22.34
C THR A 154 20.44 5.28 -20.92
N GLU A 155 20.79 4.50 -19.87
CA GLU A 155 21.46 4.87 -18.60
C GLU A 155 21.39 3.65 -17.61
N PRO A 156 22.34 3.48 -16.65
CA PRO A 156 22.99 2.20 -16.38
C PRO A 156 22.89 1.68 -14.93
N SER A 157 22.68 0.36 -14.79
CA SER A 157 23.14 -0.54 -13.69
C SER A 157 22.21 -1.76 -13.60
N GLY A 158 20.89 -1.55 -13.57
CA GLY A 158 19.90 -2.64 -13.45
C GLY A 158 19.63 -3.43 -14.74
N ARG A 159 19.88 -2.82 -15.91
CA ARG A 159 19.61 -3.46 -17.21
C ARG A 159 20.53 -4.67 -17.47
N SER A 160 21.77 -4.62 -16.97
CA SER A 160 22.74 -5.70 -17.16
C SER A 160 22.37 -6.96 -16.38
N ALA A 161 21.99 -6.82 -15.10
CA ALA A 161 21.64 -7.98 -14.27
C ALA A 161 20.36 -8.67 -14.76
N TRP A 162 19.34 -7.89 -15.16
CA TRP A 162 18.12 -8.44 -15.76
C TRP A 162 18.39 -9.15 -17.09
N GLN A 163 19.27 -8.62 -17.95
CA GLN A 163 19.62 -9.27 -19.22
C GLN A 163 20.39 -10.59 -18.99
N THR A 164 21.33 -10.62 -18.04
CA THR A 164 22.02 -11.85 -17.65
C THR A 164 21.03 -12.88 -17.11
N PHE A 165 20.12 -12.45 -16.23
CA PHE A 165 19.08 -13.32 -15.69
C PHE A 165 18.12 -13.83 -16.76
N SER A 166 17.63 -12.97 -17.66
CA SER A 166 16.67 -13.35 -18.69
C SER A 166 17.27 -14.32 -19.71
N THR A 167 18.56 -14.17 -20.03
CA THR A 167 19.32 -15.13 -20.84
C THR A 167 19.44 -16.46 -20.08
N GLY A 168 19.87 -16.43 -18.81
CA GLY A 168 19.97 -17.61 -17.97
C GLY A 168 18.63 -18.33 -17.76
N MET A 169 17.52 -17.60 -17.71
CA MET A 169 16.16 -18.14 -17.63
C MET A 169 15.79 -18.89 -18.91
N LYS A 170 16.07 -18.33 -20.09
CA LYS A 170 15.82 -19.01 -21.38
C LYS A 170 16.61 -20.32 -21.45
N ASP A 171 17.88 -20.28 -21.08
CA ASP A 171 18.74 -21.47 -21.06
C ASP A 171 18.25 -22.51 -20.04
N PHE A 172 17.80 -22.07 -18.87
CA PHE A 172 17.23 -22.92 -17.84
C PHE A 172 15.95 -23.62 -18.34
N VAL A 173 15.05 -22.90 -19.00
CA VAL A 173 13.83 -23.46 -19.59
C VAL A 173 14.18 -24.53 -20.64
N ALA A 174 15.15 -24.25 -21.52
CA ALA A 174 15.62 -25.21 -22.51
C ALA A 174 16.20 -26.48 -21.86
N ARG A 175 17.07 -26.33 -20.85
CA ARG A 175 17.61 -27.47 -20.08
C ARG A 175 16.52 -28.27 -19.36
N ALA A 176 15.51 -27.61 -18.79
CA ALA A 176 14.40 -28.26 -18.11
C ALA A 176 13.53 -29.07 -19.10
N GLN A 177 13.33 -28.56 -20.31
CA GLN A 177 12.65 -29.28 -21.39
C GLN A 177 13.45 -30.49 -21.86
N GLU A 178 14.77 -30.35 -22.04
CA GLU A 178 15.65 -31.46 -22.39
C GLU A 178 15.59 -32.56 -21.32
N ARG A 179 15.70 -32.20 -20.04
CA ARG A 179 15.54 -33.13 -18.92
C ARG A 179 14.17 -33.81 -18.94
N ARG A 180 13.09 -33.11 -19.31
CA ARG A 180 11.76 -33.74 -19.47
C ARG A 180 11.75 -34.72 -20.64
N ALA A 181 12.26 -34.35 -21.81
CA ALA A 181 12.32 -35.23 -22.97
C ALA A 181 13.13 -36.50 -22.66
N GLN A 182 14.24 -36.38 -21.94
CA GLN A 182 15.02 -37.51 -21.44
C GLN A 182 14.16 -38.41 -20.53
N ARG A 183 13.39 -37.85 -19.59
CA ARG A 183 12.49 -38.65 -18.73
C ARG A 183 11.40 -39.37 -19.53
N GLY A 184 10.84 -38.73 -20.55
CA GLY A 184 9.84 -39.33 -21.44
C GLY A 184 10.41 -40.48 -22.27
N ALA A 185 11.59 -40.28 -22.89
CA ALA A 185 12.25 -41.28 -23.73
C ALA A 185 12.80 -42.48 -22.94
N LEU A 186 13.25 -42.27 -21.69
CA LEU A 186 13.81 -43.31 -20.81
C LEU A 186 12.78 -43.97 -19.89
N GLY A 187 11.52 -43.50 -19.90
CA GLY A 187 10.41 -44.06 -19.11
C GLY A 187 10.17 -45.55 -19.38
N ASP A 188 10.53 -46.03 -20.58
CA ASP A 188 10.39 -47.42 -20.98
C ASP A 188 11.48 -48.35 -20.42
N GLN A 189 12.63 -47.81 -19.97
CA GLN A 189 13.80 -48.59 -19.57
C GLN A 189 14.15 -48.52 -18.06
N ARG A 190 13.31 -47.88 -17.22
CA ARG A 190 13.46 -47.75 -15.74
C ARG A 190 14.79 -47.16 -15.23
N GLN A 191 15.70 -46.74 -16.10
CA GLN A 191 17.00 -46.15 -15.74
C GLN A 191 17.00 -44.65 -16.01
N ILE A 192 16.34 -43.89 -15.14
CA ILE A 192 16.40 -42.42 -15.19
C ILE A 192 17.72 -41.98 -14.53
N PRO A 193 18.61 -41.28 -15.27
CA PRO A 193 19.89 -40.83 -14.74
C PRO A 193 19.69 -39.67 -13.75
N PRO A 194 20.61 -39.47 -12.78
CA PRO A 194 20.52 -38.37 -11.82
C PRO A 194 20.55 -36.99 -12.46
N THR A 195 21.14 -36.86 -13.65
CA THR A 195 21.19 -35.63 -14.47
C THR A 195 19.82 -35.20 -15.01
N ALA A 196 18.85 -36.12 -15.06
CA ALA A 196 17.49 -35.82 -15.49
C ALA A 196 16.65 -35.11 -14.40
N VAL A 197 17.21 -34.88 -13.21
CA VAL A 197 16.56 -34.15 -12.11
C VAL A 197 17.23 -32.80 -11.94
N GLY A 198 16.57 -31.74 -12.43
CA GLY A 198 17.02 -30.35 -12.21
C GLY A 198 16.32 -29.67 -11.05
N ALA A 199 16.69 -28.40 -10.81
CA ALA A 199 16.10 -27.54 -9.79
C ALA A 199 14.56 -27.51 -9.84
N GLU A 200 13.98 -27.54 -11.06
CA GLU A 200 12.53 -27.54 -11.29
C GLU A 200 11.80 -28.74 -10.68
N SER A 201 12.51 -29.86 -10.47
CA SER A 201 11.94 -31.07 -9.88
C SER A 201 12.07 -31.09 -8.36
N LEU A 202 12.98 -30.29 -7.79
CA LEU A 202 13.31 -30.25 -6.37
C LEU A 202 12.48 -29.21 -5.61
N VAL A 203 12.20 -28.06 -6.23
CA VAL A 203 11.45 -26.97 -5.60
C VAL A 203 9.97 -27.35 -5.41
N VAL A 204 9.48 -27.24 -4.17
CA VAL A 204 8.10 -27.53 -3.75
C VAL A 204 7.31 -26.25 -3.57
N GLY A 205 7.92 -25.26 -2.93
CA GLY A 205 7.33 -23.99 -2.58
C GLY A 205 8.40 -23.00 -2.17
N ALA A 206 8.07 -21.71 -2.28
CA ALA A 206 8.96 -20.63 -1.87
C ALA A 206 8.15 -19.47 -1.27
N ALA A 207 8.79 -18.71 -0.39
CA ALA A 207 8.28 -17.44 0.11
C ALA A 207 9.40 -16.42 0.23
N VAL A 208 9.11 -15.18 -0.17
CA VAL A 208 10.02 -14.03 -0.09
C VAL A 208 9.48 -13.08 0.97
N PHE A 209 10.34 -12.72 1.91
CA PHE A 209 9.99 -11.78 2.97
C PHE A 209 11.10 -10.75 3.18
N GLN A 210 10.72 -9.62 3.76
CA GLN A 210 11.62 -8.53 4.12
C GLN A 210 11.31 -8.07 5.54
N LEU A 211 12.34 -7.67 6.29
CA LEU A 211 12.17 -7.05 7.59
C LEU A 211 12.27 -5.53 7.43
N ASN A 212 11.18 -4.84 7.73
CA ASN A 212 11.06 -3.39 7.57
C ASN A 212 10.82 -2.75 8.94
N THR A 213 11.48 -1.63 9.23
CA THR A 213 11.22 -0.84 10.43
C THR A 213 10.33 0.34 10.08
N LEU A 214 9.17 0.44 10.74
CA LEU A 214 8.21 1.52 10.54
C LEU A 214 8.70 2.84 11.13
N SER A 215 8.06 3.94 10.73
CA SER A 215 8.30 5.26 11.35
C SER A 215 8.02 5.28 12.87
N THR A 216 7.15 4.38 13.34
CA THR A 216 6.80 4.20 14.75
C THR A 216 7.90 3.50 15.56
N GLY A 217 8.93 2.96 14.90
CA GLY A 217 10.01 2.19 15.52
C GLY A 217 9.74 0.69 15.63
N GLU A 218 8.57 0.21 15.20
CA GLU A 218 8.22 -1.21 15.19
C GLU A 218 8.82 -1.93 13.99
N THR A 219 9.21 -3.18 14.20
CA THR A 219 9.80 -4.05 13.18
C THR A 219 8.73 -4.99 12.62
N VAL A 220 8.49 -4.88 11.31
CA VAL A 220 7.46 -5.64 10.60
C VAL A 220 8.12 -6.60 9.63
N LEU A 221 7.72 -7.86 9.72
CA LEU A 221 8.06 -8.90 8.75
C LEU A 221 7.05 -8.84 7.60
N GLN A 222 7.42 -8.25 6.46
CA GLN A 222 6.58 -8.17 5.27
C GLN A 222 6.78 -9.43 4.42
N LEU A 223 5.71 -10.20 4.21
CA LEU A 223 5.65 -11.28 3.22
C LEU A 223 5.29 -10.66 1.86
N SER A 224 6.25 -10.63 0.94
CA SER A 224 6.07 -10.05 -0.40
C SER A 224 5.49 -11.05 -1.39
N LEU A 225 6.06 -12.26 -1.47
CA LEU A 225 5.62 -13.30 -2.41
C LEU A 225 5.55 -14.66 -1.71
N MET A 226 4.54 -15.46 -2.03
CA MET A 226 4.46 -16.85 -1.57
C MET A 226 3.79 -17.71 -2.64
N ALA A 227 4.41 -18.84 -2.96
CA ALA A 227 3.88 -19.78 -3.94
C ALA A 227 4.17 -21.23 -3.53
N THR A 228 3.21 -22.09 -3.82
CA THR A 228 3.38 -23.54 -3.73
C THR A 228 3.02 -24.16 -5.06
N ARG A 229 3.89 -25.06 -5.53
CA ARG A 229 3.69 -25.73 -6.82
C ARG A 229 2.38 -26.51 -6.77
N LYS A 230 1.62 -26.45 -7.89
CA LYS A 230 0.25 -26.97 -8.00
C LYS A 230 0.09 -28.40 -7.46
N CYS A 231 1.06 -29.29 -7.74
CA CYS A 231 1.00 -30.67 -7.27
C CYS A 231 1.24 -30.89 -5.76
N TYR A 232 1.66 -29.87 -5.02
CA TYR A 232 1.84 -29.90 -3.57
C TYR A 232 0.87 -28.97 -2.84
N ARG A 233 -0.10 -28.37 -3.55
CA ARG A 233 -1.21 -27.67 -2.90
C ARG A 233 -2.04 -28.66 -2.07
N SER A 234 -2.60 -28.19 -0.97
CA SER A 234 -3.34 -29.02 0.00
C SER A 234 -2.53 -30.15 0.66
N SER A 235 -1.19 -30.04 0.69
CA SER A 235 -0.31 -30.98 1.42
C SER A 235 0.32 -30.36 2.67
N GLY A 236 -0.14 -29.18 3.09
CA GLY A 236 0.36 -28.46 4.28
C GLY A 236 1.62 -27.63 4.05
N VAL A 237 2.19 -27.64 2.83
CA VAL A 237 3.40 -26.87 2.48
C VAL A 237 3.25 -25.38 2.76
N GLY A 238 2.19 -24.74 2.26
CA GLY A 238 1.97 -23.31 2.48
C GLY A 238 1.81 -22.97 3.97
N ARG A 239 1.02 -23.77 4.70
CA ARG A 239 0.85 -23.61 6.16
C ARG A 239 2.19 -23.72 6.88
N TYR A 240 3.02 -24.68 6.51
CA TYR A 240 4.34 -24.86 7.11
C TYR A 240 5.28 -23.67 6.84
N ILE A 241 5.25 -23.08 5.64
CA ILE A 241 5.99 -21.84 5.35
C ILE A 241 5.54 -20.71 6.29
N ILE A 242 4.24 -20.52 6.49
CA ILE A 242 3.74 -19.49 7.42
C ILE A 242 4.19 -19.78 8.86
N GLU A 243 4.16 -21.03 9.31
CA GLU A 243 4.68 -21.40 10.65
C GLU A 243 6.19 -21.12 10.78
N LEU A 244 6.98 -21.30 9.72
CA LEU A 244 8.39 -20.89 9.72
C LEU A 244 8.55 -19.37 9.85
N LEU A 245 7.72 -18.59 9.14
CA LEU A 245 7.73 -17.13 9.23
C LEU A 245 7.28 -16.64 10.62
N LYS A 246 6.36 -17.35 11.26
CA LYS A 246 5.96 -17.06 12.65
C LYS A 246 7.10 -17.30 13.64
N SER A 247 8.02 -18.22 13.34
CA SER A 247 9.14 -18.53 14.23
C SER A 247 10.20 -17.43 14.21
N GLN A 248 10.24 -16.59 15.25
CA GLN A 248 11.24 -15.53 15.41
C GLN A 248 12.69 -16.06 15.45
N SER A 249 12.90 -17.34 15.78
CA SER A 249 14.22 -17.98 15.69
C SER A 249 14.74 -18.10 14.25
N VAL A 250 13.85 -18.09 13.25
CA VAL A 250 14.17 -18.23 11.82
C VAL A 250 14.25 -16.86 11.15
N CYS A 251 13.25 -16.01 11.38
CA CYS A 251 13.13 -14.70 10.72
C CYS A 251 13.85 -13.57 11.47
N GLY A 252 14.20 -13.78 12.74
CA GLY A 252 14.66 -12.72 13.64
C GLY A 252 13.51 -12.15 14.49
N PRO A 253 13.82 -11.26 15.44
CA PRO A 253 12.80 -10.57 16.22
C PRO A 253 11.97 -9.65 15.32
N TYR A 254 10.65 -9.72 15.44
CA TYR A 254 9.70 -8.85 14.74
C TYR A 254 8.46 -8.66 15.61
N ASP A 255 7.80 -7.51 15.46
CA ASP A 255 6.60 -7.10 16.21
C ASP A 255 5.30 -7.51 15.51
N ALA A 256 5.30 -7.58 14.18
CA ALA A 256 4.17 -8.08 13.40
C ALA A 256 4.62 -8.76 12.09
N LEU A 257 3.89 -9.79 11.67
CA LEU A 257 3.99 -10.38 10.33
C LEU A 257 2.85 -9.83 9.47
N VAL A 258 3.16 -9.25 8.32
CA VAL A 258 2.20 -8.60 7.43
C VAL A 258 2.26 -9.26 6.07
N ALA A 259 1.10 -9.55 5.48
CA ALA A 259 0.97 -10.14 4.16
C ALA A 259 -0.15 -9.46 3.38
N HIS A 260 0.06 -9.30 2.07
CA HIS A 260 -0.99 -8.94 1.13
C HIS A 260 -1.61 -10.24 0.60
N ALA A 261 -2.88 -10.47 0.94
CA ALA A 261 -3.62 -11.65 0.51
C ALA A 261 -4.52 -11.31 -0.68
N ASP A 262 -4.41 -12.07 -1.76
CA ASP A 262 -5.42 -12.06 -2.82
C ASP A 262 -6.78 -12.50 -2.28
N THR A 263 -7.85 -12.12 -2.97
CA THR A 263 -9.23 -12.48 -2.61
C THR A 263 -9.42 -13.98 -2.33
N ASP A 264 -8.79 -14.85 -3.13
CA ASP A 264 -8.84 -16.31 -2.97
C ASP A 264 -7.96 -16.84 -1.81
N ALA A 265 -6.98 -16.05 -1.37
CA ALA A 265 -6.00 -16.45 -0.35
C ALA A 265 -6.37 -15.99 1.07
N VAL A 266 -7.34 -15.07 1.24
CA VAL A 266 -7.76 -14.55 2.56
C VAL A 266 -8.13 -15.66 3.53
N ASP A 267 -8.92 -16.65 3.07
CA ASP A 267 -9.31 -17.80 3.88
C ASP A 267 -8.12 -18.64 4.34
N PHE A 268 -7.10 -18.78 3.48
CA PHE A 268 -5.89 -19.52 3.80
C PHE A 268 -5.09 -18.80 4.91
N PHE A 269 -4.89 -17.50 4.78
CA PHE A 269 -4.17 -16.70 5.77
C PHE A 269 -4.94 -16.60 7.09
N SER A 270 -6.27 -16.48 7.05
CA SER A 270 -7.15 -16.53 8.22
C SER A 270 -7.01 -17.85 8.99
N ARG A 271 -6.97 -18.99 8.28
CA ARG A 271 -6.71 -20.31 8.91
C ARG A 271 -5.30 -20.43 9.49
N CYS A 272 -4.36 -19.66 8.97
CA CYS A 272 -3.02 -19.53 9.53
C CYS A 272 -2.95 -18.50 10.68
N GLY A 273 -4.07 -17.91 11.11
CA GLY A 273 -4.13 -17.00 12.26
C GLY A 273 -3.76 -15.55 11.94
N LEU A 274 -3.66 -15.17 10.67
CA LEU A 274 -3.61 -13.75 10.29
C LEU A 274 -5.02 -13.15 10.36
N THR A 275 -5.10 -11.86 10.66
CA THR A 275 -6.33 -11.10 10.83
C THR A 275 -6.44 -10.01 9.78
N ASP A 276 -7.64 -9.85 9.22
CA ASP A 276 -8.04 -8.84 8.22
C ASP A 276 -8.70 -7.59 8.86
N ASP A 277 -8.57 -7.40 10.17
CA ASP A 277 -9.12 -6.24 10.88
C ASP A 277 -8.56 -4.93 10.34
N ILE A 278 -9.45 -4.14 9.71
CA ILE A 278 -9.14 -2.86 9.07
C ILE A 278 -8.44 -1.90 10.04
N LEU A 279 -8.90 -1.79 11.29
CA LEU A 279 -8.35 -0.83 12.24
C LEU A 279 -6.96 -1.25 12.71
N LEU A 280 -6.74 -2.55 12.90
CA LEU A 280 -5.43 -3.07 13.27
C LEU A 280 -4.44 -2.91 12.11
N ASN A 281 -4.88 -3.27 10.91
CA ASN A 281 -4.04 -3.27 9.72
C ASN A 281 -3.76 -1.86 9.19
N ASP A 282 -4.56 -0.85 9.56
CA ASP A 282 -4.25 0.55 9.25
C ASP A 282 -2.95 1.03 9.89
N LYS A 283 -2.52 0.40 11.01
CA LYS A 283 -1.22 0.64 11.62
C LYS A 283 -0.05 0.33 10.68
N PHE A 284 -0.22 -0.63 9.79
CA PHE A 284 0.79 -1.09 8.83
C PHE A 284 0.60 -0.45 7.45
N ARG A 285 -0.10 0.70 7.38
CA ARG A 285 -0.38 1.39 6.11
C ARG A 285 0.88 1.79 5.34
N GLU A 286 1.99 2.05 6.03
CA GLU A 286 3.29 2.34 5.41
C GLU A 286 3.83 1.16 4.57
N VAL A 287 3.42 -0.06 4.90
CA VAL A 287 3.80 -1.31 4.23
C VAL A 287 2.76 -1.73 3.18
N ARG A 288 1.76 -0.86 2.89
CA ARG A 288 0.86 -1.10 1.77
C ARG A 288 1.62 -0.87 0.47
N ASP A 289 2.00 -1.97 -0.15
CA ASP A 289 2.45 -1.99 -1.53
C ASP A 289 1.31 -1.58 -2.48
N GLU A 290 1.67 -1.22 -3.72
CA GLU A 290 0.76 -0.83 -4.80
C GLU A 290 0.00 -2.02 -5.41
N TRP A 291 -0.29 -3.07 -4.63
CA TRP A 291 -1.09 -4.19 -5.12
C TRP A 291 -2.55 -3.78 -5.24
N THR A 292 -3.15 -4.10 -6.38
CA THR A 292 -4.60 -3.93 -6.60
C THR A 292 -5.33 -5.20 -6.18
N ASN A 293 -6.54 -5.05 -5.64
CA ASN A 293 -7.41 -6.18 -5.25
C ASN A 293 -6.85 -7.11 -4.14
N THR A 294 -5.93 -6.63 -3.32
CA THR A 294 -5.40 -7.38 -2.17
C THR A 294 -5.98 -6.88 -0.85
N THR A 295 -6.06 -7.80 0.12
CA THR A 295 -6.42 -7.50 1.50
C THR A 295 -5.18 -7.58 2.37
N LEU A 296 -4.84 -6.48 3.03
CA LEU A 296 -3.77 -6.46 4.02
C LEU A 296 -4.19 -7.28 5.23
N MET A 297 -3.38 -8.27 5.59
CA MET A 297 -3.59 -9.12 6.76
C MET A 297 -2.35 -9.11 7.66
N SER A 298 -2.55 -9.15 8.97
CA SER A 298 -1.45 -9.16 9.94
C SER A 298 -1.56 -10.29 10.96
N TYR A 299 -0.42 -10.76 11.43
CA TYR A 299 -0.27 -11.66 12.55
C TYR A 299 0.61 -11.00 13.61
N LEU A 300 0.13 -11.00 14.85
CA LEU A 300 0.88 -10.50 16.00
C LEU A 300 1.44 -11.71 16.76
N PRO A 301 2.77 -11.82 16.91
CA PRO A 301 3.38 -12.86 17.70
C PRO A 301 2.98 -12.71 19.19
N PRO A 302 2.88 -13.81 19.93
CA PRO A 302 2.57 -13.75 21.36
C PRO A 302 3.66 -13.00 22.12
N PHE A 303 3.28 -12.27 23.18
CA PHE A 303 4.23 -11.56 24.06
C PHE A 303 5.29 -12.45 24.71
N THR A 304 5.03 -13.76 24.77
CA THR A 304 5.92 -14.74 25.40
C THR A 304 6.56 -15.63 24.35
N THR A 305 7.85 -15.43 24.10
CA THR A 305 8.68 -16.36 23.32
C THR A 305 9.27 -17.50 24.18
N GLU A 306 9.23 -17.42 25.52
CA GLU A 306 9.95 -18.36 26.41
C GLU A 306 9.21 -18.80 27.69
N SER A 307 7.88 -18.74 27.76
CA SER A 307 7.15 -18.93 29.04
C SER A 307 6.61 -20.34 29.32
N ALA A 308 6.86 -21.33 28.45
CA ALA A 308 6.39 -22.71 28.68
C ALA A 308 6.95 -23.34 29.98
N SER A 309 8.03 -22.79 30.55
CA SER A 309 8.69 -23.32 31.75
C SER A 309 8.31 -22.62 33.07
N ARG A 310 7.53 -21.53 33.06
CA ARG A 310 7.38 -20.68 34.26
C ARG A 310 6.30 -21.11 35.26
N ASN A 311 5.23 -21.80 34.86
CA ASN A 311 4.15 -22.21 35.77
C ASN A 311 3.44 -23.52 35.34
N PRO A 312 3.99 -24.70 35.68
CA PRO A 312 3.29 -25.97 35.49
C PRO A 312 2.14 -26.07 36.51
N GLY A 313 0.93 -25.66 36.10
CA GLY A 313 -0.26 -25.68 36.95
C GLY A 313 -1.21 -24.50 36.76
N PHE A 314 -0.80 -23.48 35.99
CA PHE A 314 -1.68 -22.37 35.65
C PHE A 314 -2.58 -22.76 34.48
N SER A 315 -3.82 -23.15 34.78
CA SER A 315 -4.88 -23.36 33.78
C SER A 315 -5.74 -22.11 33.73
N LEU A 316 -5.46 -21.23 32.77
CA LEU A 316 -6.41 -20.19 32.37
C LEU A 316 -7.53 -20.87 31.57
N MET A 317 -8.78 -20.57 31.90
CA MET A 317 -9.91 -20.94 31.04
C MET A 317 -9.84 -20.06 29.78
N LEU A 318 -9.17 -20.55 28.73
CA LEU A 318 -9.04 -19.85 27.44
C LEU A 318 -10.38 -19.26 26.93
N PRO A 319 -11.52 -19.98 27.01
CA PRO A 319 -12.80 -19.42 26.56
C PRO A 319 -13.26 -18.18 27.33
N GLU A 320 -12.97 -18.11 28.64
CA GLU A 320 -13.33 -16.95 29.47
C GLU A 320 -12.47 -15.74 29.10
N LEU A 321 -11.15 -15.96 28.94
CA LEU A 321 -10.24 -14.92 28.48
C LEU A 321 -10.62 -14.40 27.09
N GLU A 322 -10.94 -15.29 26.15
CA GLU A 322 -11.40 -14.92 24.81
C GLU A 322 -12.68 -14.06 24.87
N LEU A 323 -13.61 -14.41 25.77
CA LEU A 323 -14.84 -13.64 25.98
C LEU A 323 -14.54 -12.26 26.57
N GLU A 324 -13.64 -12.18 27.55
CA GLU A 324 -13.19 -10.91 28.15
C GLU A 324 -12.51 -10.01 27.11
N VAL A 325 -11.61 -10.56 26.28
CA VAL A 325 -10.95 -9.83 25.19
C VAL A 325 -11.97 -9.33 24.17
N LYS A 326 -12.94 -10.17 23.76
CA LYS A 326 -14.04 -9.74 22.87
C LYS A 326 -14.85 -8.60 23.48
N LYS A 327 -15.16 -8.67 24.78
CA LYS A 327 -15.90 -7.62 25.49
C LYS A 327 -15.09 -6.33 25.60
N ALA A 328 -13.79 -6.43 25.87
CA ALA A 328 -12.88 -5.28 25.91
C ALA A 328 -12.78 -4.61 24.54
N ARG A 329 -12.63 -5.39 23.46
CA ARG A 329 -12.64 -4.90 22.07
C ARG A 329 -13.93 -4.16 21.74
N SER A 330 -15.09 -4.72 22.10
CA SER A 330 -16.40 -4.08 21.89
C SER A 330 -16.53 -2.76 22.65
N ARG A 331 -16.08 -2.71 23.91
CA ARG A 331 -16.07 -1.47 24.72
C ARG A 331 -15.16 -0.41 24.11
N ALA A 332 -13.95 -0.80 23.68
CA ALA A 332 -13.01 0.11 23.04
C ALA A 332 -13.57 0.68 21.74
N LEU A 333 -14.19 -0.15 20.90
CA LEU A 333 -14.85 0.29 19.67
C LEU A 333 -15.98 1.28 19.96
N SER A 334 -16.82 1.00 20.97
CA SER A 334 -17.90 1.91 21.36
C SER A 334 -17.38 3.27 21.84
N ALA A 335 -16.31 3.28 22.64
CA ALA A 335 -15.66 4.50 23.10
C ALA A 335 -15.06 5.30 21.93
N TYR A 336 -14.38 4.62 21.00
CA TYR A 336 -13.85 5.24 19.78
C TYR A 336 -14.95 5.87 18.93
N GLN A 337 -16.06 5.16 18.71
CA GLN A 337 -17.21 5.67 17.97
C GLN A 337 -17.81 6.94 18.62
N GLN A 338 -17.96 6.95 19.95
CA GLN A 338 -18.42 8.13 20.68
C GLN A 338 -17.45 9.31 20.51
N GLN A 339 -16.14 9.06 20.60
CA GLN A 339 -15.12 10.09 20.40
C GLN A 339 -15.18 10.68 18.99
N VAL A 340 -15.27 9.84 17.95
CA VAL A 340 -15.37 10.29 16.56
C VAL A 340 -16.63 11.12 16.32
N VAL A 341 -17.78 10.74 16.89
CA VAL A 341 -19.01 11.52 16.80
C VAL A 341 -18.84 12.89 17.46
N CYS A 342 -18.27 12.96 18.66
CA CYS A 342 -18.02 14.22 19.35
C CYS A 342 -17.08 15.14 18.55
N VAL A 343 -15.95 14.62 18.06
CA VAL A 343 -15.00 15.38 17.23
C VAL A 343 -15.67 15.88 15.95
N THR A 344 -16.44 15.04 15.27
CA THR A 344 -17.13 15.43 14.03
C THR A 344 -18.15 16.54 14.27
N ARG A 345 -18.89 16.47 15.38
CA ARG A 345 -19.84 17.52 15.77
C ARG A 345 -19.10 18.82 16.10
N LEU A 346 -18.04 18.75 16.90
CA LEU A 346 -17.22 19.94 17.23
C LEU A 346 -16.67 20.62 15.98
N VAL A 347 -16.18 19.86 15.00
CA VAL A 347 -15.69 20.43 13.73
C VAL A 347 -16.80 21.18 13.00
N ARG A 348 -18.03 20.64 12.98
CA ARG A 348 -19.20 21.31 12.38
C ARG A 348 -19.58 22.58 13.14
N GLU A 349 -19.64 22.51 14.47
CA GLU A 349 -19.94 23.67 15.32
C GLU A 349 -18.90 24.78 15.13
N VAL A 350 -17.60 24.44 15.11
CA VAL A 350 -16.54 25.42 14.85
C VAL A 350 -16.71 26.08 13.48
N LYS A 351 -17.12 25.32 12.46
CA LYS A 351 -17.39 25.86 11.13
C LYS A 351 -18.58 26.84 11.17
N THR A 352 -19.70 26.44 11.75
CA THR A 352 -20.89 27.30 11.89
C THR A 352 -20.59 28.56 12.70
N LEU A 353 -19.86 28.45 13.81
CA LEU A 353 -19.45 29.60 14.62
C LEU A 353 -18.53 30.55 13.85
N ARG A 354 -17.61 30.02 13.04
CA ARG A 354 -16.77 30.86 12.17
C ARG A 354 -17.58 31.60 11.12
N GLU A 355 -18.59 30.96 10.53
CA GLU A 355 -19.51 31.59 9.59
C GLU A 355 -20.34 32.70 10.26
N GLN A 356 -20.89 32.43 11.46
CA GLN A 356 -21.61 33.45 12.24
C GLN A 356 -20.72 34.63 12.65
N LEU A 357 -19.49 34.36 13.07
CA LEU A 357 -18.54 35.41 13.46
C LEU A 357 -18.16 36.28 12.25
N ALA A 358 -18.04 35.69 11.06
CA ALA A 358 -17.81 36.45 9.83
C ALA A 358 -19.00 37.37 9.48
N LEU A 359 -20.25 36.88 9.65
CA LEU A 359 -21.46 37.69 9.47
C LEU A 359 -21.51 38.85 10.46
N GLN A 360 -21.28 38.57 11.75
CA GLN A 360 -21.29 39.59 12.80
C GLN A 360 -20.21 40.64 12.59
N ARG A 361 -19.00 40.27 12.14
CA ARG A 361 -17.97 41.24 11.75
C ARG A 361 -18.44 42.15 10.63
N GLY A 362 -19.08 41.59 9.60
CA GLY A 362 -19.65 42.37 8.50
C GLY A 362 -20.75 43.34 8.96
N GLU A 363 -21.57 42.97 9.94
CA GLU A 363 -22.57 43.86 10.54
C GLU A 363 -21.94 44.98 11.36
N VAL A 364 -20.93 44.67 12.17
CA VAL A 364 -20.17 45.68 12.94
C VAL A 364 -19.49 46.68 12.01
N ASP A 365 -18.89 46.22 10.91
CA ASP A 365 -18.26 47.10 9.93
C ASP A 365 -19.28 48.04 9.27
N LYS A 366 -20.49 47.53 8.94
CA LYS A 366 -21.59 48.38 8.44
C LYS A 366 -22.02 49.44 9.44
N LEU A 367 -22.25 49.05 10.69
CA LEU A 367 -22.67 49.97 11.76
C LEU A 367 -21.60 51.03 12.05
N ASN A 368 -20.31 50.65 12.00
CA ASN A 368 -19.21 51.61 12.15
C ASN A 368 -19.20 52.62 10.99
N ASN A 369 -19.38 52.16 9.75
CA ASN A 369 -19.47 53.07 8.60
C ASN A 369 -20.66 54.03 8.72
N GLU A 370 -21.83 53.55 9.14
CA GLU A 370 -23.01 54.39 9.39
C GLU A 370 -22.75 55.41 10.50
N LEU A 371 -22.12 54.99 11.60
CA LEU A 371 -21.73 55.86 12.69
C LEU A 371 -20.76 56.97 12.23
N ASP A 372 -19.78 56.64 11.40
CA ASP A 372 -18.82 57.60 10.89
C ASP A 372 -19.48 58.59 9.91
N ILE A 373 -20.38 58.14 9.04
CA ILE A 373 -21.20 59.03 8.20
C ILE A 373 -22.02 59.99 9.06
N GLU A 374 -22.64 59.51 10.13
CA GLU A 374 -23.48 60.33 11.00
C GLU A 374 -22.64 61.31 11.83
N ARG A 375 -21.43 60.92 12.25
CA ARG A 375 -20.45 61.82 12.88
C ARG A 375 -20.05 62.94 11.92
N GLU A 376 -19.76 62.65 10.67
CA GLU A 376 -19.44 63.67 9.66
C GLU A 376 -20.62 64.62 9.42
N ARG A 377 -21.85 64.08 9.31
CA ARG A 377 -23.07 64.89 9.18
C ARG A 377 -23.23 65.83 10.36
N ARG A 378 -23.05 65.32 11.58
CA ARG A 378 -23.10 66.12 12.81
C ARG A 378 -22.04 67.20 12.83
N GLN A 379 -20.78 66.88 12.49
CA GLN A 379 -19.70 67.87 12.41
C GLN A 379 -20.01 68.97 11.39
N ARG A 380 -20.53 68.60 10.21
CA ARG A 380 -20.98 69.57 9.19
C ARG A 380 -22.10 70.47 9.71
N ALA A 381 -23.07 69.92 10.43
CA ALA A 381 -24.14 70.70 11.05
C ALA A 381 -23.61 71.65 12.14
N GLU A 382 -22.68 71.18 12.99
CA GLU A 382 -22.03 72.00 14.02
C GLU A 382 -21.19 73.13 13.41
N GLN A 383 -20.46 72.87 12.31
CA GLN A 383 -19.73 73.89 11.56
C GLN A 383 -20.66 74.96 10.98
N LYS A 384 -21.73 74.55 10.30
CA LYS A 384 -22.74 75.49 9.76
C LYS A 384 -23.40 76.34 10.86
N LEU A 385 -23.68 75.75 12.02
CA LEU A 385 -24.20 76.48 13.17
C LEU A 385 -23.19 77.51 13.69
N LEU A 386 -21.91 77.15 13.73
CA LEU A 386 -20.84 78.06 14.16
C LEU A 386 -20.67 79.22 13.18
N GLU A 387 -20.68 78.95 11.88
CA GLU A 387 -20.65 79.98 10.82
C GLU A 387 -21.84 80.93 10.95
N TYR A 388 -23.04 80.40 11.20
CA TYR A 388 -24.24 81.22 11.43
C TYR A 388 -24.08 82.13 12.66
N LYS A 389 -23.62 81.59 13.79
CA LYS A 389 -23.36 82.40 15.00
C LYS A 389 -22.31 83.49 14.75
N LEU A 390 -21.24 83.17 14.02
CA LEU A 390 -20.22 84.14 13.64
C LEU A 390 -20.80 85.24 12.75
N TRP A 391 -21.61 84.88 11.76
CA TRP A 391 -22.32 85.83 10.90
C TRP A 391 -23.24 86.75 11.72
N GLU A 392 -24.03 86.20 12.64
CA GLU A 392 -24.92 86.95 13.53
C GLU A 392 -24.13 87.94 14.41
N THR A 393 -23.03 87.48 15.02
CA THR A 393 -22.16 88.38 15.80
C THR A 393 -21.53 89.48 14.96
N ARG A 394 -21.13 89.20 13.72
CA ARG A 394 -20.58 90.21 12.80
C ARG A 394 -21.64 91.26 12.44
N GLN A 395 -22.87 90.84 12.15
CA GLN A 395 -23.99 91.75 11.89
C GLN A 395 -24.34 92.63 13.10
N LEU A 396 -24.23 92.10 14.32
CA LEU A 396 -24.41 92.89 15.54
C LEU A 396 -23.30 93.93 15.72
N LEU A 397 -22.05 93.60 15.40
CA LEU A 397 -20.93 94.54 15.44
C LEU A 397 -21.06 95.64 14.37
N GLU A 398 -21.42 95.29 13.13
CA GLU A 398 -21.64 96.26 12.04
C GLU A 398 -22.81 97.24 12.33
N ARG A 399 -23.83 96.78 13.07
CA ARG A 399 -24.92 97.64 13.58
C ARG A 399 -24.49 98.58 14.70
N GLN A 400 -23.43 98.25 15.42
CA GLN A 400 -22.89 99.06 16.51
C GLN A 400 -21.94 100.14 15.97
N ASP A 401 -21.19 99.83 14.92
CA ASP A 401 -20.33 100.81 14.21
C ASP A 401 -21.14 101.85 13.41
N THR A 402 -22.38 101.53 13.00
CA THR A 402 -23.29 102.47 12.32
C THR A 402 -24.08 103.38 13.28
N SER A 403 -24.01 103.14 14.59
CA SER A 403 -24.61 104.01 15.60
C SER A 403 -23.67 105.08 16.17
N ASP A 404 -22.39 105.09 15.78
CA ASP A 404 -21.36 106.02 16.28
C ASP A 404 -20.78 106.96 15.20
N SER A 405 -21.45 107.15 14.06
CA SER A 405 -21.04 108.13 13.04
C SER A 405 -22.12 109.18 12.75
N ASP A 406 -22.22 110.18 13.64
CA ASP A 406 -22.74 111.51 13.31
C ASP A 406 -21.56 112.49 13.28
N ASP A 407 -21.05 112.83 12.08
CA ASP A 407 -20.75 114.23 11.72
C ASP A 407 -20.61 114.38 10.18
N PRO A 408 -21.11 115.47 9.56
CA PRO A 408 -21.27 115.60 8.11
C PRO A 408 -20.15 116.44 7.46
N ASP A 409 -19.64 116.04 6.29
CA ASP A 409 -19.39 116.96 5.16
C ASP A 409 -18.93 116.29 3.84
N GLN A 410 -19.76 116.51 2.82
CA GLN A 410 -19.50 116.78 1.38
C GLN A 410 -18.32 116.14 0.62
N ASN A 411 -18.62 115.21 -0.31
CA ASN A 411 -18.63 115.40 -1.78
C ASN A 411 -18.63 114.05 -2.56
N ASP A 412 -19.43 114.01 -3.63
CA ASP A 412 -19.74 112.91 -4.59
C ASP A 412 -18.54 112.33 -5.38
N PRO A 413 -18.73 111.40 -6.36
CA PRO A 413 -19.32 110.06 -6.28
C PRO A 413 -18.42 109.02 -6.98
N GLU A 414 -18.26 107.79 -6.47
CA GLU A 414 -17.81 106.70 -7.35
C GLU A 414 -18.27 105.30 -6.88
N SER A 415 -19.20 104.77 -7.69
CA SER A 415 -19.56 103.37 -7.89
C SER A 415 -18.57 102.34 -7.34
N SER A 416 -19.01 101.57 -6.36
CA SER A 416 -18.68 100.14 -6.26
C SER A 416 -19.80 99.38 -5.57
N ARG A 417 -20.37 98.44 -6.31
CA ARG A 417 -21.40 97.49 -5.86
C ARG A 417 -20.83 96.65 -4.71
N GLU A 418 -21.29 96.86 -3.48
CA GLU A 418 -21.23 95.81 -2.46
C GLU A 418 -22.52 95.01 -2.53
N ALA A 419 -22.38 93.79 -3.04
CA ALA A 419 -23.44 92.81 -3.09
C ALA A 419 -23.97 92.58 -1.67
N LEU A 420 -25.26 92.82 -1.47
CA LEU A 420 -26.02 92.28 -0.35
C LEU A 420 -25.76 90.76 -0.31
N ILE A 421 -24.91 90.32 0.62
CA ILE A 421 -24.67 88.90 0.86
C ILE A 421 -25.94 88.41 1.54
N SER A 422 -26.81 87.77 0.75
CA SER A 422 -28.01 87.11 1.21
C SER A 422 -27.68 86.12 2.34
N PRO A 423 -28.59 85.94 3.32
CA PRO A 423 -28.37 84.97 4.39
C PRO A 423 -28.21 83.56 3.81
N PRO A 424 -27.43 82.68 4.48
CA PRO A 424 -27.40 81.28 4.10
C PRO A 424 -28.82 80.71 4.21
N ASN A 425 -29.28 80.10 3.11
CA ASN A 425 -30.66 79.65 2.92
C ASN A 425 -30.97 78.49 3.89
N PHE A 426 -31.90 78.69 4.82
CA PHE A 426 -32.22 77.75 5.91
C PHE A 426 -33.16 76.59 5.48
N LEU A 427 -33.58 76.54 4.21
CA LEU A 427 -34.62 75.61 3.74
C LEU A 427 -34.16 74.18 3.42
N ASP A 428 -32.88 73.87 3.51
CA ASP A 428 -32.38 72.49 3.30
C ASP A 428 -32.37 71.63 4.58
N LEU A 429 -32.89 72.13 5.70
CA LEU A 429 -32.94 71.39 6.98
C LEU A 429 -33.92 70.19 6.99
N TYR A 430 -34.68 69.95 5.93
CA TYR A 430 -35.69 68.88 5.87
C TYR A 430 -35.71 68.05 4.57
N ALA A 431 -34.73 68.20 3.67
CA ALA A 431 -34.79 67.59 2.33
C ALA A 431 -34.04 66.26 2.15
N ASP A 432 -33.57 65.61 3.22
CA ASP A 432 -33.00 64.25 3.16
C ASP A 432 -33.81 63.27 4.04
N GLY A 433 -35.15 63.37 3.93
CA GLY A 433 -36.08 62.36 4.41
C GLY A 433 -36.54 61.47 3.25
N ASP A 434 -36.21 60.19 3.36
CA ASP A 434 -36.77 59.05 2.63
C ASP A 434 -36.52 58.93 1.12
N ALA A 435 -35.60 58.02 0.77
CA ALA A 435 -35.77 57.11 -0.35
C ALA A 435 -35.34 55.70 0.08
N VAL A 436 -36.34 54.81 0.12
CA VAL A 436 -36.28 53.36 0.40
C VAL A 436 -35.37 52.62 -0.55
#